data_AF-A0A7S0BUE1-F1
#
_entry.id   AF-A0A7S0BUE1-F1
#
_cell.length_a   1.000
_cell.length_b   1.000
_cell.length_c   1.000
_cell.angle_alpha   90.00
_cell.angle_beta   90.00
_cell.angle_gamma   90.00
#
_symmetry.space_group_name_H-M   'P 1'
#
loop_
_entity.id
_entity.type
_entity.pdbx_description
1 polymer ?
#
loop_
_entity_poly.entity_id
_entity_poly.type
_entity_poly.pdbx_seq_one_letter_code
_entity_poly.pdbx_strand_id
1 'polypeptide(L)'
;EEVERRSILYYVPGDPAHKFMKITLAEPRLMREAGGIFERGAIEGLPPTTTFEVTLDYALRFMCDNGLVGCSWVEIPAGKYSVNRFEKATSSQVEVSAQYRSLIAHKPEGNWLL
;
A
#
# COMPACT_ATOMS: atom_id res chain seq x y z
N GLU A 1 -9.58 -11.72 -1.59
CA GLU A 1 -9.02 -12.48 -0.46
C GLU A 1 -9.89 -12.21 0.77
N GLU A 2 -10.40 -13.25 1.42
CA GLU A 2 -11.15 -13.07 2.68
C GLU A 2 -10.18 -12.70 3.80
N VAL A 3 -10.50 -11.67 4.57
CA VAL A 3 -9.66 -11.18 5.67
C VAL A 3 -10.52 -10.82 6.88
N GLU A 4 -10.03 -11.09 8.09
CA GLU A 4 -10.67 -10.64 9.31
C GLU A 4 -10.16 -9.25 9.71
N ARG A 5 -11.06 -8.27 9.83
CA ARG A 5 -10.72 -6.90 10.21
C ARG A 5 -11.78 -6.32 11.15
N ARG A 6 -11.48 -5.16 11.72
CA ARG A 6 -12.40 -4.38 12.56
C ARG A 6 -12.53 -2.98 11.98
N SER A 7 -13.75 -2.45 12.00
CA SER A 7 -13.96 -1.04 11.74
C SER A 7 -13.31 -0.21 12.85
N ILE A 8 -12.67 0.89 12.48
CA ILE A 8 -12.17 1.89 13.45
C ILE A 8 -13.33 2.77 13.96
N LEU A 9 -14.36 2.96 13.13
CA LEU A 9 -15.55 3.74 13.48
C LEU A 9 -16.40 2.97 14.51
N TYR A 10 -16.71 3.62 15.63
CA TYR A 10 -17.48 3.07 16.76
C TYR A 10 -16.85 1.86 17.47
N TYR A 11 -15.51 1.85 17.59
CA TYR A 11 -14.83 0.77 18.31
C TYR A 11 -15.34 0.60 19.76
N VAL A 12 -15.89 -0.58 20.06
CA VAL A 12 -16.17 -1.01 21.44
C VAL A 12 -15.13 -2.07 21.85
N PRO A 13 -14.45 -1.91 23.01
CA PRO A 13 -13.52 -2.91 23.51
C PRO A 13 -14.19 -4.28 23.60
N GLY A 14 -13.63 -5.27 22.90
CA GLY A 14 -14.16 -6.64 22.86
C GLY A 14 -15.00 -6.97 21.62
N ASP A 15 -15.24 -6.00 20.71
CA ASP A 15 -15.96 -6.28 19.47
C ASP A 15 -15.28 -7.39 18.64
N PRO A 16 -16.06 -8.34 18.09
CA PRO A 16 -15.51 -9.40 17.26
C PRO A 16 -14.93 -8.81 15.96
N ALA A 17 -13.93 -9.50 15.41
CA ALA A 17 -13.52 -9.21 14.04
C ALA A 17 -14.63 -9.67 13.07
N HIS A 18 -14.81 -8.92 11.99
CA HIS A 18 -15.73 -9.27 10.92
C HIS A 18 -14.94 -9.74 9.70
N LYS A 19 -15.59 -10.55 8.86
CA LYS A 19 -15.04 -10.94 7.56
C LYS A 19 -15.21 -9.80 6.56
N PHE A 20 -14.12 -9.44 5.91
CA PHE A 20 -14.06 -8.48 4.81
C PHE A 20 -13.51 -9.17 3.57
N MET A 21 -13.90 -8.68 2.40
CA MET A 21 -13.29 -9.08 1.14
C MET A 21 -12.25 -8.04 0.72
N LYS A 22 -10.97 -8.42 0.74
CA LYS A 22 -9.89 -7.62 0.16
C LYS A 22 -9.86 -7.85 -1.35
N ILE A 23 -10.07 -6.77 -2.10
CA ILE A 23 -10.02 -6.75 -3.56
C ILE A 23 -8.74 -6.01 -3.96
N THR A 24 -7.93 -6.61 -4.83
CA THR A 24 -6.70 -6.00 -5.34
C THR A 24 -6.89 -5.66 -6.80
N LEU A 25 -6.52 -4.44 -7.17
CA LEU A 25 -6.58 -3.94 -8.55
C LEU A 25 -5.18 -3.86 -9.13
N ALA A 26 -5.09 -3.95 -10.45
CA ALA A 26 -3.81 -3.84 -11.17
C ALA A 26 -3.24 -2.40 -11.13
N GLU A 27 -4.12 -1.40 -11.09
CA GLU A 27 -3.78 0.01 -11.32
C GLU A 27 -4.43 0.90 -10.26
N PRO A 28 -3.67 1.79 -9.57
CA PRO A 28 -4.22 2.64 -8.51
C PRO A 28 -5.35 3.57 -8.96
N ARG A 29 -5.29 4.04 -10.22
CA ARG A 29 -6.32 4.90 -10.82
C ARG A 29 -7.71 4.26 -10.86
N LEU A 30 -7.79 2.93 -10.84
CA LEU A 30 -9.05 2.19 -10.87
C LEU A 30 -9.74 2.12 -9.49
N MET A 31 -9.05 2.48 -8.40
CA MET A 31 -9.57 2.32 -7.03
C MET A 31 -10.88 3.07 -6.80
N ARG A 32 -10.97 4.33 -7.24
CA ARG A 32 -12.17 5.16 -7.05
C ARG A 32 -13.36 4.68 -7.87
N GLU A 33 -13.12 4.28 -9.11
CA GLU A 33 -14.16 3.76 -10.00
C GLU A 33 -14.70 2.43 -9.48
N ALA A 34 -13.81 1.50 -9.12
CA ALA A 34 -14.18 0.22 -8.54
C ALA A 34 -14.99 0.41 -7.24
N GLY A 35 -14.53 1.30 -6.34
CA GLY A 35 -15.27 1.63 -5.12
C GLY A 35 -16.71 2.10 -5.41
N GLY A 36 -16.86 3.03 -6.37
CA GLY A 36 -18.17 3.53 -6.77
C GLY A 36 -19.09 2.48 -7.38
N ILE A 37 -18.57 1.45 -8.05
CA ILE A 37 -19.37 0.33 -8.57
C ILE A 37 -20.03 -0.45 -7.42
N PHE A 38 -19.27 -0.76 -6.36
CA PHE A 38 -19.79 -1.44 -5.16
C PHE A 38 -20.80 -0.58 -4.40
N GLU A 39 -20.50 0.71 -4.21
CA GLU A 39 -21.34 1.61 -3.41
C GLU A 39 -22.67 1.94 -4.10
N ARG A 40 -22.71 1.95 -5.43
CA ARG A 40 -23.96 2.13 -6.19
C ARG A 40 -24.79 0.84 -6.33
N GLY A 41 -24.25 -0.32 -5.93
CA GLY A 41 -24.89 -1.61 -6.16
C GLY A 41 -25.00 -1.97 -7.65
N ALA A 42 -23.99 -1.62 -8.44
CA ALA A 42 -23.97 -1.88 -9.88
C ALA A 42 -23.53 -3.32 -10.23
N ILE A 43 -23.33 -4.18 -9.23
CA ILE A 43 -22.96 -5.59 -9.40
C ILE A 43 -24.20 -6.44 -9.16
N GLU A 44 -24.61 -7.20 -10.17
CA GLU A 44 -25.77 -8.08 -10.07
C GLU A 44 -25.55 -9.13 -8.96
N GLY A 45 -26.59 -9.36 -8.15
CA GLY A 45 -26.54 -10.29 -7.03
C GLY A 45 -25.80 -9.78 -5.79
N LEU A 46 -25.26 -8.56 -5.81
CA LEU A 46 -24.63 -7.93 -4.66
C LEU A 46 -25.33 -6.62 -4.30
N PRO A 47 -25.87 -6.47 -3.09
CA PRO A 47 -26.44 -5.19 -2.67
C PRO A 47 -25.36 -4.09 -2.62
N PRO A 48 -25.76 -2.81 -2.66
CA PRO A 48 -24.85 -1.69 -2.39
C PRO A 48 -23.99 -1.96 -1.16
N THR A 49 -22.67 -1.97 -1.34
CA THR A 49 -21.71 -2.39 -0.32
C THR A 49 -20.74 -1.26 -0.04
N THR A 50 -20.54 -0.96 1.25
CA THR A 50 -19.57 0.05 1.69
C THR A 50 -18.15 -0.39 1.37
N THR A 51 -17.37 0.52 0.80
CA THR A 51 -15.95 0.26 0.51
C THR A 51 -15.03 1.00 1.46
N PHE A 52 -13.82 0.48 1.63
CA PHE A 52 -12.82 1.01 2.54
C PHE A 52 -11.50 1.19 1.81
N GLU A 53 -10.69 2.17 2.22
CA GLU A 53 -9.37 2.50 1.64
C GLU A 53 -9.37 2.89 0.14
N VAL A 54 -10.52 3.00 -0.52
CA VAL A 54 -10.62 3.34 -1.96
C VAL A 54 -10.16 4.76 -2.30
N THR A 55 -10.11 5.64 -1.29
CA THR A 55 -9.66 7.04 -1.43
C THR A 55 -8.24 7.26 -0.92
N LEU A 56 -7.60 6.25 -0.33
CA LEU A 56 -6.26 6.36 0.20
C LEU A 56 -5.25 6.55 -0.94
N ASP A 57 -4.34 7.51 -0.77
CA ASP A 57 -3.29 7.75 -1.75
C ASP A 57 -2.37 6.51 -1.88
N TYR A 58 -2.02 6.14 -3.11
CA TYR A 58 -1.27 4.91 -3.36
C TYR A 58 0.16 4.97 -2.81
N ALA A 59 0.82 6.13 -2.89
CA ALA A 59 2.15 6.29 -2.30
C ALA A 59 2.08 6.17 -0.78
N LEU A 60 1.04 6.74 -0.16
CA LEU A 60 0.83 6.60 1.29
C LEU A 60 0.53 5.15 1.70
N ARG A 61 -0.33 4.43 0.95
CA ARG A 61 -0.58 2.99 1.18
C ARG A 61 0.71 2.19 1.08
N PHE A 62 1.53 2.46 0.05
CA PHE A 62 2.83 1.83 -0.14
C PHE A 62 3.76 2.10 1.07
N MET A 63 3.79 3.34 1.56
CA MET A 63 4.59 3.69 2.72
C MET A 63 4.13 2.95 3.98
N CYS A 64 2.83 2.96 4.27
CA CYS A 64 2.26 2.26 5.43
C CYS A 64 2.50 0.74 5.38
N ASP A 65 2.34 0.12 4.21
CA ASP A 65 2.56 -1.33 4.04
C ASP A 65 4.01 -1.75 4.29
N ASN A 66 4.96 -0.87 3.96
CA ASN A 66 6.39 -1.18 4.06
C ASN A 66 7.05 -0.53 5.29
N GLY A 67 6.29 0.11 6.17
CA GLY A 67 6.81 0.80 7.35
C GLY A 67 7.71 2.00 7.02
N LEU A 68 7.55 2.59 5.84
CA LEU A 68 8.29 3.78 5.43
C LEU A 68 7.67 5.02 6.07
N VAL A 69 8.52 5.93 6.51
CA VAL A 69 8.10 7.26 6.98
C VAL A 69 8.83 8.33 6.17
N GLY A 70 8.35 9.58 6.26
CA GLY A 70 9.00 10.69 5.59
C GLY A 70 10.45 10.84 6.07
N CYS A 71 11.36 11.07 5.13
CA CYS A 71 12.79 11.33 5.39
C CYS A 71 13.52 10.23 6.18
N SER A 72 13.05 8.96 6.13
CA SER A 72 13.76 7.85 6.76
C SER A 72 14.81 7.22 5.86
N TRP A 73 15.72 6.47 6.47
CA TRP A 73 16.65 5.61 5.75
C TRP A 73 15.95 4.41 5.13
N VAL A 74 16.38 4.07 3.92
CA VAL A 74 15.96 2.86 3.20
C VAL A 74 17.19 2.09 2.74
N GLU A 75 17.09 0.77 2.75
CA GLU A 75 18.16 -0.11 2.30
C GLU A 75 17.61 -1.13 1.30
N ILE A 76 18.40 -1.44 0.28
CA ILE A 76 18.13 -2.53 -0.64
C ILE A 76 19.37 -3.44 -0.63
N PRO A 77 19.25 -4.71 -0.17
CA PRO A 77 20.39 -5.62 -0.07
C PRO A 77 21.08 -5.87 -1.42
N ALA A 78 22.38 -6.19 -1.36
CA ALA A 78 23.14 -6.58 -2.54
C ALA A 78 22.47 -7.74 -3.29
N GLY A 79 22.44 -7.67 -4.63
CA GLY A 79 21.78 -8.66 -5.48
C GLY A 79 20.25 -8.57 -5.51
N LYS A 80 19.63 -7.61 -4.81
CA LYS A 80 18.18 -7.37 -4.83
C LYS A 80 17.75 -6.15 -5.67
N TYR A 81 18.71 -5.49 -6.31
CA TYR A 81 18.49 -4.38 -7.24
C TYR A 81 19.24 -4.60 -8.55
N SER A 82 18.73 -4.01 -9.62
CA SER A 82 19.41 -3.89 -10.91
C SER A 82 19.79 -2.43 -11.16
N VAL A 83 21.03 -2.18 -11.55
CA VAL A 83 21.52 -0.82 -11.85
C VAL A 83 21.22 -0.47 -13.31
N ASN A 84 20.52 0.63 -13.55
CA ASN A 84 20.25 1.16 -14.88
C ASN A 84 21.47 1.98 -15.35
N ARG A 85 22.37 1.36 -16.13
CA ARG A 85 23.63 2.01 -16.55
C ARG A 85 23.56 2.73 -17.90
N PHE A 86 22.67 2.33 -18.80
CA PHE A 86 22.70 2.75 -20.20
C PHE A 86 21.51 3.64 -20.60
N GLU A 87 20.35 3.42 -19.98
CA GLU A 87 19.09 4.11 -20.31
C GLU A 87 18.52 4.74 -19.05
N LYS A 88 19.25 5.70 -18.49
CA LYS A 88 18.77 6.42 -17.31
C LYS A 88 17.62 7.33 -17.71
N ALA A 89 16.49 7.17 -17.04
CA ALA A 89 15.35 8.07 -17.21
C ALA A 89 15.56 9.39 -16.47
N THR A 90 16.52 9.45 -15.55
CA THR A 90 16.74 10.58 -14.64
C THR A 90 18.18 11.10 -14.66
N SER A 91 18.39 12.27 -14.06
CA SER A 91 19.73 12.89 -13.86
C SER A 91 20.44 12.43 -12.58
N SER A 92 19.80 11.65 -11.71
CA SER A 92 20.38 11.11 -10.47
C SER A 92 21.63 10.30 -10.75
N GLN A 93 22.67 10.35 -9.92
CA GLN A 93 23.93 9.61 -10.16
C GLN A 93 23.71 8.09 -10.26
N VAL A 94 22.92 7.55 -9.33
CA VAL A 94 22.59 6.12 -9.23
C VAL A 94 21.10 5.95 -9.50
N GLU A 95 20.78 5.10 -10.49
CA GLU A 95 19.41 4.71 -10.81
C GLU A 95 19.30 3.20 -10.73
N VAL A 96 18.38 2.71 -9.89
CA VAL A 96 18.19 1.28 -9.64
C VAL A 96 16.72 0.92 -9.69
N SER A 97 16.46 -0.31 -10.16
CA SER A 97 15.14 -0.93 -10.07
C SER A 97 15.21 -2.08 -9.07
N ALA A 98 14.20 -2.21 -8.22
CA ALA A 98 14.12 -3.27 -7.22
C ALA A 98 12.68 -3.68 -6.98
N GLN A 99 12.49 -4.93 -6.53
CA GLN A 99 11.19 -5.41 -6.05
C GLN A 99 10.90 -4.79 -4.68
N TYR A 100 9.68 -4.31 -4.46
CA TYR A 100 9.33 -3.65 -3.19
C TYR A 100 9.54 -4.55 -1.96
N ARG A 101 9.37 -5.88 -2.12
CA ARG A 101 9.60 -6.87 -1.06
C ARG A 101 11.06 -6.97 -0.59
N SER A 102 11.98 -6.42 -1.37
CA SER A 102 13.41 -6.39 -1.02
C SER A 102 13.80 -5.11 -0.28
N LEU A 103 12.90 -4.13 -0.18
CA LEU A 103 13.13 -2.87 0.50
C LEU A 103 13.11 -3.08 2.01
N ILE A 104 14.11 -2.55 2.70
CA ILE A 104 14.19 -2.51 4.16
C ILE A 104 13.99 -1.06 4.58
N ALA A 105 12.93 -0.80 5.33
CA ALA A 105 12.64 0.50 5.93
C ALA A 105 13.23 0.57 7.34
N HIS A 106 14.16 1.49 7.55
CA HIS A 106 14.78 1.68 8.87
C HIS A 106 13.99 2.75 9.64
N LYS A 107 13.61 2.42 10.88
CA LYS A 107 13.02 3.41 11.79
C LYS A 107 14.05 4.50 12.09
N PRO A 108 13.65 5.77 12.19
CA PRO A 108 14.56 6.89 12.45
C PRO A 108 14.96 6.94 13.93
N GLU A 109 15.68 5.92 14.39
CA GLU A 109 16.09 5.71 15.77
C GLU A 109 17.52 5.14 15.80
N GLY A 110 18.26 5.38 16.89
CA GLY A 110 19.61 4.82 17.07
C GLY A 110 20.57 5.19 15.94
N ASN A 111 21.18 4.19 15.30
CA ASN A 111 22.13 4.37 14.19
C ASN A 111 21.49 4.96 12.91
N TRP A 112 20.17 5.02 12.86
CA TRP A 112 19.40 5.58 11.75
C TRP A 112 18.73 6.90 12.12
N LEU A 113 19.07 7.44 13.30
CA LEU A 113 18.76 8.82 13.67
C LEU A 113 19.73 9.75 12.94
N LEU A 114 19.21 10.84 12.37
CA LEU A 114 20.04 11.93 11.83
C LEU A 114 20.80 12.65 12.95
#